data_AF-A0A3A6QNW8-F1
#
_entry.id   AF-A0A3A6QNW8-F1
#
_cell.length_a   1.000
_cell.length_b   1.000
_cell.length_c   1.000
_cell.angle_alpha   90.00
_cell.angle_beta   90.00
_cell.angle_gamma   90.00
#
_symmetry.space_group_name_H-M   'P 1'
#
loop_
_entity.id
_entity.type
_entity.pdbx_description
1 polymer ?
#
loop_
_entity_poly.entity_id
_entity_poly.type
_entity_poly.pdbx_seq_one_letter_code
_entity_poly.pdbx_strand_id
1 'polypeptide(L)'
;MMHTDRCRKIGSLMAIGQGIVTALAPGLSAKLTKKLVGKNFENADVLEAKPAYRRQTRAFGIGLAAAGIAGYVMEVVAADETNDDTDE
;
A
#
# COMPACT_ATOMS: atom_id res chain seq x y z
N MET A 1 -25.33 8.55 -2.85
CA MET A 1 -24.27 9.53 -2.56
C MET A 1 -23.28 8.85 -1.63
N MET A 2 -22.11 8.45 -2.14
CA MET A 2 -21.08 7.81 -1.30
C MET A 2 -20.57 8.86 -0.31
N HIS A 3 -20.55 8.56 0.99
CA HIS A 3 -19.92 9.43 1.98
C HIS A 3 -18.43 9.58 1.65
N THR A 4 -18.02 10.74 1.15
CA THR A 4 -16.66 11.05 0.68
C THR A 4 -15.61 10.79 1.77
N ASP A 5 -15.93 11.11 3.02
CA ASP A 5 -15.03 10.92 4.19
C ASP A 5 -14.81 9.44 4.49
N ARG A 6 -15.86 8.63 4.37
CA ARG A 6 -15.78 7.18 4.55
C ARG A 6 -14.93 6.55 3.45
N CYS A 7 -15.08 6.98 2.20
CA CYS A 7 -14.24 6.53 1.09
C CYS A 7 -12.78 6.90 1.29
N ARG A 8 -12.47 8.11 1.75
CA ARG A 8 -11.09 8.56 2.05
C ARG A 8 -10.47 7.74 3.18
N LYS A 9 -11.16 7.52 4.31
CA LYS A 9 -10.65 6.65 5.40
C LYS A 9 -10.41 5.21 4.94
N ILE A 10 -11.34 4.63 4.18
CA ILE A 10 -11.18 3.27 3.63
C ILE A 10 -10.00 3.20 2.65
N GLY A 11 -9.85 4.21 1.79
CA GLY A 11 -8.71 4.33 0.87
C GLY A 11 -7.37 4.39 1.60
N SER A 12 -7.29 5.19 2.66
CA SER A 12 -6.10 5.29 3.52
C SER A 12 -5.77 3.94 4.17
N LEU A 13 -6.75 3.25 4.75
CA LEU A 13 -6.57 1.91 5.32
C LEU A 13 -6.12 0.87 4.29
N MET A 14 -6.69 0.91 3.08
CA MET A 14 -6.27 0.07 1.96
C MET A 14 -4.81 0.33 1.57
N ALA A 15 -4.39 1.60 1.48
CA ALA A 15 -3.01 1.97 1.18
C ALA A 15 -2.03 1.49 2.26
N ILE A 16 -2.39 1.60 3.55
CA ILE A 16 -1.61 1.06 4.67
C ILE A 16 -1.44 -0.45 4.52
N GLY A 17 -2.54 -1.19 4.34
CA GLY A 17 -2.51 -2.63 4.19
C GLY A 17 -1.67 -3.09 3.01
N GLN A 18 -1.86 -2.49 1.83
CA GLN A 18 -1.07 -2.79 0.65
C GLN A 18 0.42 -2.44 0.82
N GLY A 19 0.73 -1.31 1.47
CA GLY A 19 2.10 -0.89 1.74
C GLY A 19 2.83 -1.88 2.65
N ILE A 20 2.19 -2.32 3.74
CA ILE A 20 2.75 -3.30 4.68
C ILE A 20 2.96 -4.65 3.99
N VAL A 21 1.96 -5.14 3.25
CA VAL A 21 2.08 -6.41 2.51
C VAL A 21 3.22 -6.33 1.50
N THR A 22 3.34 -5.22 0.78
CA THR A 22 4.41 -4.99 -0.21
C THR A 22 5.79 -4.90 0.45
N ALA A 23 5.88 -4.27 1.63
CA ALA A 23 7.12 -4.13 2.40
C ALA A 23 7.60 -5.46 3.02
N LEU A 24 6.68 -6.29 3.52
CA LEU A 24 7.02 -7.55 4.19
C LEU A 24 7.18 -8.71 3.21
N ALA A 25 6.48 -8.68 2.08
CA ALA A 25 6.43 -9.79 1.12
C ALA A 25 7.02 -9.47 -0.29
N PRO A 26 8.18 -8.79 -0.43
CA PRO A 26 8.79 -8.59 -1.75
C PRO A 26 9.20 -9.94 -2.40
N GLY A 27 9.45 -10.97 -1.58
CA GLY A 27 9.70 -12.33 -2.04
C GLY A 27 8.45 -13.03 -2.60
N LEU A 28 7.25 -12.68 -2.10
CA LEU A 28 5.99 -13.22 -2.62
C LEU A 28 5.62 -12.54 -3.94
N SER A 29 5.85 -11.23 -4.06
CA SER A 29 5.72 -10.50 -5.33
C SER A 29 6.69 -11.07 -6.37
N ALA A 30 7.96 -11.29 -6.01
CA ALA A 30 8.92 -11.94 -6.90
C ALA A 30 8.49 -13.35 -7.32
N LYS A 31 7.93 -14.16 -6.41
CA LYS A 31 7.38 -15.50 -6.75
C LYS A 31 6.16 -15.42 -7.65
N LEU A 32 5.25 -14.47 -7.44
CA LEU A 32 4.06 -14.27 -8.28
C LEU A 32 4.46 -13.79 -9.68
N THR A 33 5.35 -12.81 -9.78
CA THR A 33 5.92 -12.35 -11.06
C THR A 33 6.66 -13.48 -11.76
N LYS A 34 7.47 -14.26 -11.05
CA LYS A 34 8.15 -15.46 -11.58
C LYS A 34 7.14 -16.49 -12.09
N LYS A 35 6.04 -16.73 -11.37
CA LYS A 35 4.96 -17.65 -11.77
C LYS A 35 4.15 -17.13 -12.97
N LEU A 36 3.92 -15.83 -13.08
CA LEU A 36 3.25 -15.20 -14.23
C LEU A 36 4.12 -15.21 -15.49
N VAL A 37 5.40 -14.91 -15.34
CA VAL A 37 6.38 -14.94 -16.44
C VAL A 37 6.68 -16.37 -16.87
N GLY A 38 6.80 -17.31 -15.92
CA GLY A 38 7.04 -18.74 -16.20
C GLY A 38 5.90 -19.47 -16.89
N LYS A 39 4.68 -18.92 -16.85
CA LYS A 39 3.56 -19.40 -17.67
C LYS A 39 3.73 -19.09 -19.17
N ASN A 40 4.60 -18.15 -19.53
CA ASN A 40 4.81 -17.69 -20.91
C ASN A 40 6.24 -17.94 -21.42
N PHE A 41 7.19 -18.21 -20.54
CA PHE A 41 8.60 -18.44 -20.88
C PHE A 41 9.16 -19.65 -20.13
N GLU A 42 9.68 -20.62 -20.88
CA GLU A 42 10.22 -21.91 -20.42
C GLU A 42 11.46 -21.81 -19.50
N ASN A 43 12.08 -20.63 -19.38
CA ASN A 43 13.30 -20.39 -18.59
C ASN A 43 13.12 -19.47 -17.38
N ALA A 44 11.88 -19.16 -16.97
CA ALA A 44 11.64 -18.23 -15.87
C ALA A 44 12.11 -18.76 -14.50
N ASP A 45 12.42 -20.05 -14.38
CA ASP A 45 12.86 -20.64 -13.12
C ASP A 45 14.26 -20.21 -12.65
N VAL A 46 15.05 -19.61 -13.55
CA VAL A 46 16.41 -19.14 -13.28
C VAL A 46 16.44 -17.64 -12.89
N LEU A 47 15.29 -16.94 -12.96
CA LEU A 47 15.21 -15.52 -12.64
C LEU A 47 15.20 -15.30 -11.13
N GLU A 48 16.38 -15.16 -10.56
CA GLU A 48 16.55 -14.74 -9.17
C GLU A 48 16.35 -13.23 -9.07
N ALA A 49 15.38 -12.81 -8.24
CA ALA A 49 15.07 -11.39 -8.09
C ALA A 49 16.30 -10.66 -7.53
N LYS A 50 16.89 -9.76 -8.33
CA LYS A 50 18.04 -8.94 -7.94
C LYS A 50 17.81 -8.34 -6.54
N PRO A 51 18.79 -8.40 -5.63
CA PRO A 51 18.63 -7.91 -4.26
C PRO A 51 18.27 -6.41 -4.21
N ALA A 52 18.72 -5.63 -5.21
CA ALA A 52 18.35 -4.23 -5.38
C ALA A 52 16.83 -4.05 -5.63
N TYR A 53 16.21 -4.93 -6.41
CA TYR A 53 14.76 -4.89 -6.67
C TYR A 53 13.96 -5.12 -5.39
N ARG A 54 14.37 -6.11 -4.57
CA ARG A 54 13.72 -6.36 -3.27
C ARG A 54 13.82 -5.16 -2.34
N ARG A 55 14.95 -4.45 -2.31
CA ARG A 55 15.12 -3.24 -1.50
C ARG A 55 14.19 -2.12 -1.99
N GLN A 56 14.08 -1.93 -3.31
CA GLN A 56 13.19 -0.93 -3.89
C GLN A 56 11.71 -1.24 -3.62
N THR A 57 11.28 -2.50 -3.79
CA THR A 57 9.89 -2.89 -3.48
C THR A 57 9.57 -2.69 -2.00
N ARG A 58 10.53 -2.97 -1.10
CA ARG A 58 10.37 -2.66 0.32
C ARG A 58 10.21 -1.16 0.59
N ALA A 59 11.10 -0.35 0.04
CA ALA A 59 11.04 1.10 0.19
C ALA A 59 9.72 1.67 -0.35
N PHE A 60 9.26 1.16 -1.50
CA PHE A 60 7.97 1.53 -2.08
C PHE A 60 6.79 1.16 -1.15
N GLY A 61 6.77 -0.07 -0.63
CA GLY A 61 5.74 -0.51 0.32
C GLY A 61 5.72 0.34 1.60
N ILE A 62 6.89 0.67 2.15
CA ILE A 62 7.01 1.56 3.32
C ILE A 62 6.47 2.96 3.00
N GLY A 63 6.84 3.53 1.85
CA GLY A 63 6.36 4.84 1.41
C GLY A 63 4.84 4.86 1.23
N LEU A 64 4.28 3.82 0.63
CA LEU A 64 2.82 3.68 0.46
C LEU A 64 2.10 3.58 1.81
N ALA A 65 2.66 2.82 2.76
CA ALA A 65 2.11 2.72 4.10
C ALA A 65 2.16 4.07 4.85
N ALA A 66 3.28 4.78 4.78
CA ALA A 66 3.45 6.10 5.40
C ALA A 66 2.45 7.13 4.83
N ALA A 67 2.26 7.15 3.51
CA ALA A 67 1.28 8.02 2.86
C ALA A 67 -0.16 7.69 3.30
N GLY A 68 -0.51 6.40 3.42
CA GLY A 68 -1.80 5.98 3.94
C GLY A 68 -2.03 6.40 5.40
N ILE A 69 -1.01 6.30 6.26
CA ILE A 69 -1.09 6.78 7.65
C ILE A 69 -1.32 8.29 7.69
N ALA A 70 -0.52 9.06 6.93
CA ALA A 70 -0.67 10.51 6.86
C ALA A 70 -2.07 10.92 6.39
N GLY A 71 -2.58 10.28 5.33
CA GLY A 71 -3.94 10.52 4.85
C GLY A 71 -5.01 10.17 5.89
N TYR A 72 -4.85 9.06 6.63
CA TYR A 72 -5.78 8.70 7.70
C TYR A 72 -5.79 9.72 8.85
N VAL A 73 -4.62 10.18 9.29
CA VAL A 73 -4.49 11.20 10.35
C VAL A 73 -5.17 12.50 9.93
N MET A 74 -4.99 12.94 8.69
CA MET A 74 -5.68 14.14 8.19
C MET A 74 -7.21 14.00 8.25
N GLU A 75 -7.76 12.81 7.99
CA GLU A 75 -9.21 12.58 8.16
C GLU A 75 -9.69 12.43 9.59
N VAL A 76 -8.78 12.16 10.54
CA VAL A 76 -9.11 12.21 11.96
C VAL A 76 -9.16 13.66 12.41
N VAL A 77 -8.14 14.46 12.07
CA VAL A 77 -8.07 15.88 12.42
C VAL A 77 -9.24 16.67 11.81
N ALA A 78 -9.51 16.50 10.51
CA ALA A 78 -10.61 17.21 9.85
C ALA A 78 -12.00 16.85 10.41
N ALA A 79 -12.15 15.63 10.93
CA ALA A 79 -13.38 15.21 11.60
C ALA A 79 -13.51 15.84 13.00
N ASP A 80 -12.40 16.15 13.68
CA ASP A 80 -12.41 16.80 15.00
C ASP A 80 -12.80 18.29 14.86
N GLU A 81 -12.21 19.00 13.89
CA GLU A 81 -12.52 20.41 13.60
C GLU A 81 -14.01 20.63 13.26
N THR A 82 -14.63 19.71 12.52
CA THR A 82 -16.06 19.83 12.16
C THR A 82 -17.03 19.59 13.31
N ASN A 83 -16.60 18.96 14.41
CA ASN A 83 -17.45 18.79 15.59
C ASN A 83 -17.38 20.00 16.53
N ASP A 84 -16.25 20.73 16.57
CA ASP A 84 -16.05 21.92 17.41
C ASP A 84 -16.86 23.14 16.91
N ASP A 85 -17.11 23.24 15.59
CA ASP A 85 -17.92 24.32 14.98
C ASP A 85 -19.45 24.20 15.24
N THR A 86 -19.94 23.11 15.85
CA THR A 86 -21.39 22.88 16.06
C THR A 86 -21.88 23.36 17.44
N ASP A 87 -20.99 23.79 18.33
CA ASP A 87 -21.29 24.19 19.71
C ASP A 87 -21.16 25.72 19.99
N GLU A 88 -21.33 26.59 18.98
CA GLU A 88 -21.57 28.05 19.16
C GLU A 88 -22.98 28.51 18.74
#